data_AF-A0A3D3V7T3-F1
#
_entry.id   AF-A0A3D3V7T3-F1
#
_cell.length_a   1.000
_cell.length_b   1.000
_cell.length_c   1.000
_cell.angle_alpha   90.00
_cell.angle_beta   90.00
_cell.angle_gamma   90.00
#
_symmetry.space_group_name_H-M   'P 1'
#
loop_
_entity.id
_entity.type
_entity.pdbx_description
1 polymer ?
#
loop_
_entity_poly.entity_id
_entity_poly.type
_entity_poly.pdbx_seq_one_letter_code
_entity_poly.pdbx_strand_id
1 'polypeptide(L)'
;MSDEFKRTYPEIDDWTDSRELLAHARQQAKERQLDDVFIVDIDSHISDGGNWPEIMGYVEDPVVREAASAFGNGSKHGAFLNGSEGLQWQNVWGRIPHGQGLKEPVESSELSRETILARRCIEQMGL
;
A
#
# COMPACT_ATOMS: atom_id res chain seq x y z
N MET A 1 -31.86 7.48 20.61
CA MET A 1 -30.84 7.66 19.55
C MET A 1 -29.95 8.79 20.02
N SER A 2 -29.04 8.45 20.93
CA SER A 2 -28.21 9.39 21.68
C SER A 2 -26.81 9.42 21.12
N ASP A 3 -26.26 10.64 21.09
CA ASP A 3 -24.91 11.07 20.75
C ASP A 3 -24.48 10.84 19.29
N GLU A 4 -24.51 11.95 18.54
CA GLU A 4 -23.82 12.10 17.26
C GLU A 4 -22.35 11.72 17.45
N PHE A 5 -21.94 10.60 16.87
CA PHE A 5 -20.54 10.22 16.76
C PHE A 5 -19.87 11.20 15.80
N LYS A 6 -19.43 12.35 16.33
CA LYS A 6 -18.75 13.38 15.56
C LYS A 6 -17.33 12.89 15.27
N ARG A 7 -17.11 12.47 14.03
CA ARG A 7 -15.81 12.03 13.52
C ARG A 7 -14.79 13.17 13.72
N THR A 8 -13.78 12.96 14.56
CA THR A 8 -12.76 13.97 14.88
C THR A 8 -11.56 13.93 13.94
N TYR A 9 -11.42 12.87 13.14
CA TYR A 9 -10.31 12.66 12.22
C TYR A 9 -10.81 12.40 10.79
N PRO A 10 -9.99 12.72 9.77
CA PRO A 10 -10.25 12.34 8.38
C PRO A 10 -10.48 10.82 8.25
N GLU A 11 -11.17 10.43 7.18
CA GLU A 11 -11.26 9.03 6.79
C GLU A 11 -9.91 8.52 6.30
N ILE A 12 -9.47 7.38 6.83
CA ILE A 12 -8.35 6.65 6.25
C ILE A 12 -8.86 6.00 4.98
N ASP A 13 -8.26 6.37 3.85
CA ASP A 13 -8.54 5.85 2.53
C ASP A 13 -7.24 5.49 1.80
N ASP A 14 -7.35 5.05 0.55
CA ASP A 14 -6.19 4.65 -0.26
C ASP A 14 -5.17 5.79 -0.45
N TRP A 15 -5.58 7.06 -0.30
CA TRP A 15 -4.76 8.24 -0.59
C TRP A 15 -4.11 8.85 0.65
N THR A 16 -4.50 8.38 1.83
CA THR A 16 -4.02 8.88 3.11
C THR A 16 -2.51 8.77 3.18
N ASP A 17 -1.84 9.85 3.59
CA ASP A 17 -0.40 9.87 3.78
C ASP A 17 -0.04 9.08 5.03
N SER A 18 0.77 8.03 4.89
CA SER A 18 1.14 7.15 5.99
C SER A 18 1.80 7.93 7.13
N ARG A 19 2.46 9.07 6.87
CA ARG A 19 3.06 9.91 7.92
C ARG A 19 2.03 10.46 8.89
N GLU A 20 0.78 10.70 8.46
CA GLU A 20 -0.29 11.14 9.36
C GLU A 20 -0.72 10.03 10.32
N LEU A 21 -0.89 8.81 9.79
CA LEU A 21 -1.21 7.62 10.58
C LEU A 21 -0.13 7.37 11.63
N LEU A 22 1.12 7.44 11.18
CA LEU A 22 2.31 7.25 11.98
C LEU A 22 2.49 8.38 13.02
N ALA A 23 2.19 9.64 12.70
CA ALA A 23 2.21 10.72 13.69
C ALA A 23 1.19 10.48 14.83
N HIS A 24 -0.03 10.03 14.49
CA HIS A 24 -1.02 9.64 15.49
C HIS A 24 -0.58 8.43 16.32
N ALA A 25 0.07 7.43 15.71
CA ALA A 25 0.63 6.30 16.44
C ALA A 25 1.67 6.77 17.48
N ARG A 26 2.53 7.74 17.13
CA ARG A 26 3.50 8.31 18.07
C ARG A 26 2.82 9.09 19.21
N GLN A 27 1.74 9.82 18.93
CA GLN A 27 0.95 10.47 19.96
C GLN A 27 0.36 9.46 20.94
N GLN A 28 -0.28 8.40 20.42
CA GLN A 28 -0.87 7.35 21.25
C GLN A 28 0.17 6.60 22.08
N ALA A 29 1.37 6.37 21.52
CA ALA A 29 2.48 5.76 22.25
C ALA A 29 2.89 6.61 23.47
N LYS A 30 2.97 7.94 23.33
CA LYS A 30 3.26 8.87 24.44
C LYS A 30 2.15 8.86 25.50
N GLU A 31 0.89 8.93 25.07
CA GLU A 31 -0.28 8.90 25.97
C GLU A 31 -0.34 7.60 26.79
N ARG A 32 0.11 6.50 26.19
CA ARG A 32 0.13 5.15 26.79
C ARG A 32 1.47 4.80 27.46
N GLN A 33 2.44 5.72 27.48
CA GLN A 33 3.76 5.53 28.10
C GLN A 33 4.52 4.31 27.54
N LEU A 34 4.47 4.12 26.22
CA LEU A 34 5.10 2.99 25.52
C LEU A 34 6.54 3.30 25.06
N ASP A 35 7.20 4.30 25.63
CA ASP A 35 8.55 4.73 25.21
C ASP A 35 9.65 3.70 25.55
N ASP A 36 9.36 2.73 26.44
CA ASP A 36 10.24 1.62 26.80
C ASP A 36 9.97 0.34 25.99
N VAL A 37 8.97 0.36 25.11
CA VAL A 37 8.61 -0.76 24.24
C VAL A 37 8.86 -0.40 22.78
N PHE A 38 9.70 -1.19 22.11
CA PHE A 38 9.85 -1.08 20.67
C PHE A 38 8.68 -1.78 19.97
N ILE A 39 7.87 -1.01 19.24
CA ILE A 39 6.69 -1.48 18.52
C ILE A 39 6.98 -1.38 17.03
N VAL A 40 6.86 -2.50 16.32
CA VAL A 40 7.06 -2.60 14.88
C VAL A 40 5.86 -3.29 14.26
N ASP A 41 5.34 -2.71 13.19
CA ASP A 41 4.41 -3.39 12.29
C ASP A 41 5.22 -4.15 11.24
N ILE A 42 5.08 -5.48 11.22
CA ILE A 42 5.90 -6.39 10.40
C ILE A 42 5.15 -6.79 9.12
N ASP A 43 3.88 -6.40 8.97
CA ASP A 43 3.05 -6.85 7.84
C ASP A 43 3.25 -5.98 6.58
N SER A 44 4.50 -5.84 6.15
CA SER A 44 4.84 -5.19 4.88
C SER A 44 4.95 -6.23 3.78
N HIS A 45 3.96 -6.23 2.88
CA HIS A 45 3.96 -7.07 1.70
C HIS A 45 4.22 -6.26 0.43
N ILE A 46 5.30 -6.58 -0.25
CA ILE A 46 5.43 -6.27 -1.68
C ILE A 46 4.85 -7.46 -2.43
N SER A 47 3.88 -7.20 -3.30
CA SER A 47 3.29 -8.23 -4.15
C SER A 47 3.67 -7.99 -5.60
N ASP A 48 3.92 -9.08 -6.32
CA ASP A 48 4.30 -9.03 -7.74
C ASP A 48 3.20 -8.38 -8.59
N GLY A 49 1.93 -8.51 -8.18
CA GLY A 49 0.78 -7.99 -8.92
C GLY A 49 0.83 -6.48 -9.17
N GLY A 50 1.31 -5.69 -8.20
CA GLY A 50 1.44 -4.24 -8.34
C GLY A 50 2.60 -3.83 -9.25
N ASN A 51 3.68 -4.60 -9.26
CA ASN A 51 4.89 -4.34 -10.05
C ASN A 51 4.94 -5.12 -11.37
N TRP A 52 3.87 -5.88 -11.66
CA TRP A 52 3.84 -6.81 -12.79
C TRP A 52 4.13 -6.16 -14.15
N PRO A 53 3.65 -4.93 -14.46
CA PRO A 53 4.02 -4.26 -15.70
C PRO A 53 5.52 -4.04 -15.88
N GLU A 54 6.23 -3.72 -14.79
CA GLU A 54 7.68 -3.56 -14.79
C GLU A 54 8.38 -4.91 -14.94
N ILE A 55 7.94 -5.92 -14.18
CA ILE A 55 8.46 -7.30 -14.24
C ILE A 55 8.37 -7.85 -15.67
N MET A 56 7.25 -7.62 -16.36
CA MET A 56 7.06 -8.02 -17.76
C MET A 56 8.04 -7.32 -18.71
N GLY A 57 8.61 -6.16 -18.35
CA GLY A 57 9.67 -5.50 -19.10
C GLY A 57 10.99 -6.29 -19.15
N TYR A 58 11.25 -7.12 -18.14
CA TYR A 58 12.46 -7.94 -18.03
C TYR A 58 12.34 -9.30 -18.75
N VAL A 59 11.17 -9.65 -19.30
CA VAL A 59 10.98 -10.90 -20.05
C VAL A 59 11.83 -10.89 -21.32
N GLU A 60 12.84 -11.74 -21.40
CA GLU A 60 13.80 -11.74 -22.51
C GLU A 60 13.15 -12.05 -23.87
N ASP A 61 12.22 -13.01 -23.89
CA ASP A 61 11.51 -13.39 -25.12
C ASP A 61 10.59 -12.24 -25.59
N PRO A 62 10.83 -11.68 -26.79
CA PRO A 62 10.05 -10.54 -27.28
C PRO A 62 8.60 -10.88 -27.61
N VAL A 63 8.30 -12.13 -27.96
CA VAL A 63 6.94 -12.59 -28.26
C VAL A 63 6.13 -12.69 -26.98
N VAL A 64 6.71 -13.27 -25.92
CA VAL A 64 6.04 -13.35 -24.61
C VAL A 64 5.82 -11.95 -24.03
N ARG A 65 6.81 -11.07 -24.17
CA ARG A 65 6.72 -9.66 -23.74
C ARG A 65 5.61 -8.90 -24.46
N GLU A 66 5.47 -9.09 -25.78
CA GLU A 66 4.41 -8.47 -26.55
C GLU A 66 3.04 -9.08 -26.22
N ALA A 67 2.96 -10.39 -26.05
CA ALA A 67 1.75 -11.07 -25.62
C ALA A 67 1.24 -10.55 -24.26
N ALA A 68 2.15 -10.19 -23.34
CA ALA A 68 1.77 -9.55 -22.07
C ALA A 68 1.05 -8.21 -22.28
N SER A 69 1.41 -7.43 -23.30
CA SER A 69 0.76 -6.14 -23.63
C SER A 69 -0.71 -6.31 -24.02
N ALA A 70 -1.14 -7.50 -24.45
CA ALA A 70 -2.56 -7.75 -24.72
C ALA A 70 -3.44 -7.78 -23.45
N PHE A 71 -2.84 -7.95 -22.26
CA PHE A 71 -3.54 -7.97 -20.97
C PHE A 71 -3.71 -6.58 -20.38
N GLY A 72 -4.74 -6.43 -19.53
CA GLY A 72 -5.00 -5.18 -18.80
C GLY A 72 -5.16 -3.96 -19.71
N ASN A 73 -5.75 -4.12 -20.90
CA ASN A 73 -5.92 -3.05 -21.89
C ASN A 73 -4.60 -2.36 -22.29
N GLY A 74 -3.53 -3.12 -22.54
CA GLY A 74 -2.21 -2.56 -22.89
C GLY A 74 -1.26 -2.41 -21.71
N SER A 75 -1.78 -2.49 -20.47
CA SER A 75 -1.00 -2.18 -19.27
C SER A 75 -0.19 -3.35 -18.72
N LYS A 76 -0.37 -4.57 -19.27
CA LYS A 76 0.28 -5.81 -18.81
C LYS A 76 -0.13 -6.27 -17.40
N HIS A 77 -1.00 -5.55 -16.71
CA HIS A 77 -1.53 -5.98 -15.41
C HIS A 77 -2.22 -7.34 -15.56
N GLY A 78 -1.92 -8.25 -14.63
CA GLY A 78 -2.53 -9.59 -14.62
C GLY A 78 -1.99 -10.57 -15.68
N ALA A 79 -1.07 -10.15 -16.56
CA ALA A 79 -0.58 -11.02 -17.64
C ALA A 79 0.03 -12.32 -17.10
N PHE A 80 -0.51 -13.48 -17.51
CA PHE A 80 -0.01 -14.79 -17.07
C PHE A 80 -0.05 -15.04 -15.56
N LEU A 81 -0.75 -14.20 -14.78
CA LEU A 81 -0.98 -14.44 -13.35
C LEU A 81 -2.19 -15.34 -13.17
N ASN A 82 -2.07 -16.32 -12.28
CA ASN A 82 -3.20 -17.13 -11.82
C ASN A 82 -3.99 -16.39 -10.71
N GLY A 83 -4.38 -15.16 -11.00
CA GLY A 83 -5.17 -14.31 -10.12
C GLY A 83 -6.59 -14.19 -10.64
N SER A 84 -7.58 -14.45 -9.78
CA SER A 84 -8.97 -14.13 -10.09
C SER A 84 -9.27 -12.70 -9.63
N GLU A 85 -9.39 -11.77 -10.58
CA GLU A 85 -9.77 -10.40 -10.28
C GLU A 85 -11.13 -10.34 -9.56
N GLY A 86 -11.24 -9.51 -8.52
CA GLY A 86 -12.49 -9.30 -7.78
C GLY A 86 -12.77 -10.24 -6.60
N LEU A 87 -11.97 -11.27 -6.35
CA LEU A 87 -12.12 -12.16 -5.17
C LEU A 87 -11.37 -11.69 -3.91
N GLN A 88 -11.21 -10.38 -3.74
CA GLN A 88 -10.59 -9.79 -2.54
C GLN A 88 -11.67 -9.53 -1.49
N TRP A 89 -12.09 -10.58 -0.78
CA TRP A 89 -13.17 -10.54 0.24
C TRP A 89 -12.83 -9.79 1.53
N GLN A 90 -11.63 -9.21 1.61
CA GLN A 90 -11.08 -8.62 2.82
C GLN A 90 -11.43 -7.13 2.96
N ASN A 91 -11.95 -6.48 1.90
CA ASN A 91 -12.24 -5.03 1.90
C ASN A 91 -13.52 -4.63 2.63
N VAL A 92 -14.11 -5.55 3.41
CA VAL A 92 -15.34 -5.34 4.21
C VAL A 92 -16.41 -4.55 3.43
N TRP A 93 -16.61 -4.86 2.14
CA TRP A 93 -17.59 -4.21 1.26
C TRP A 93 -17.40 -2.68 1.20
N GLY A 94 -16.15 -2.23 1.21
CA GLY A 94 -15.75 -0.82 1.13
C GLY A 94 -15.72 -0.08 2.47
N ARG A 95 -16.02 -0.74 3.59
CA ARG A 95 -15.93 -0.10 4.92
C ARG A 95 -14.50 -0.03 5.45
N ILE A 96 -13.66 -0.98 5.07
CA ILE A 96 -12.24 -1.02 5.42
C ILE A 96 -11.51 -1.33 4.12
N PRO A 97 -10.73 -0.39 3.56
CA PRO A 97 -9.98 -0.67 2.35
C PRO A 97 -9.02 -1.84 2.60
N HIS A 98 -9.02 -2.83 1.71
CA HIS A 98 -8.09 -3.94 1.75
C HIS A 98 -7.74 -4.39 0.34
N GLY A 99 -6.44 -4.50 0.05
CA GLY A 99 -5.93 -4.98 -1.23
C GLY A 99 -6.27 -4.10 -2.44
N GLN A 100 -6.79 -2.87 -2.24
CA GLN A 100 -7.06 -1.91 -3.33
C GLN A 100 -5.80 -1.12 -3.77
N GLY A 101 -4.67 -1.40 -3.12
CA GLY A 101 -3.39 -0.72 -3.32
C GLY A 101 -3.33 0.62 -2.58
N LEU A 102 -2.20 0.89 -1.92
CA LEU A 102 -1.91 2.20 -1.36
C LEU A 102 -1.63 3.18 -2.50
N LYS A 103 -2.35 4.29 -2.55
CA LYS A 103 -2.26 5.36 -3.57
C LYS A 103 -1.64 6.64 -3.02
N GLU A 104 -1.16 6.64 -1.77
CA GLU A 104 -0.40 7.74 -1.16
C GLU A 104 0.62 8.33 -2.15
N PRO A 105 0.63 9.64 -2.40
CA PRO A 105 1.58 10.23 -3.33
C PRO A 105 3.03 10.11 -2.81
N VAL A 106 3.93 9.72 -3.71
CA VAL A 106 5.38 9.75 -3.49
C VAL A 106 6.00 10.77 -4.43
N GLU A 107 7.08 11.41 -3.99
CA GLU A 107 7.82 12.35 -4.82
C GLU A 107 8.52 11.61 -5.96
N SER A 108 8.68 12.29 -7.11
CA SER A 108 9.45 11.74 -8.23
C SER A 108 10.90 11.51 -7.80
N SER A 109 11.37 10.28 -7.93
CA SER A 109 12.69 9.86 -7.49
C SER A 109 13.24 8.75 -8.38
N GLU A 110 14.56 8.56 -8.34
CA GLU A 110 15.23 7.36 -8.87
C GLU A 110 14.89 6.11 -8.04
N LEU A 111 14.39 6.29 -6.82
CA LEU A 111 13.99 5.19 -5.95
C LEU A 111 12.58 4.69 -6.29
N SER A 112 12.37 3.38 -6.13
CA SER A 112 11.02 2.81 -6.23
C SER A 112 10.10 3.38 -5.16
N ARG A 113 8.80 3.41 -5.48
CA ARG A 113 7.74 3.84 -4.55
C ARG A 113 7.85 3.12 -3.20
N GLU A 114 8.05 1.81 -3.23
CA GLU A 114 8.14 0.92 -2.07
C GLU A 114 9.34 1.31 -1.20
N THR A 115 10.47 1.65 -1.81
CA THR A 115 11.67 2.09 -1.09
C THR A 115 11.42 3.43 -0.37
N ILE A 116 10.73 4.36 -1.02
CA ILE A 116 10.38 5.66 -0.41
C ILE A 116 9.45 5.45 0.79
N LEU A 117 8.40 4.64 0.63
CA LEU A 117 7.44 4.35 1.70
C LEU A 117 8.12 3.62 2.87
N ALA A 118 8.98 2.64 2.59
CA ALA A 118 9.76 1.94 3.63
C ALA A 118 10.65 2.91 4.43
N ARG A 119 11.31 3.86 3.77
CA ARG A 119 12.11 4.90 4.45
C ARG A 119 11.26 5.79 5.36
N ARG A 120 10.08 6.22 4.89
CA ARG A 120 9.13 7.00 5.73
C ARG A 120 8.76 6.25 7.01
N CYS A 121 8.52 4.95 6.91
CA CYS A 121 8.24 4.11 8.08
C CYS A 121 9.46 4.02 9.02
N ILE A 122 10.66 3.80 8.49
CA ILE A 122 11.91 3.74 9.28
C ILE A 122 12.14 5.05 10.04
N GLU A 123 12.08 6.19 9.34
CA GLU A 123 12.30 7.51 9.93
C GLU A 123 11.33 7.80 11.08
N GLN A 124 10.07 7.38 10.97
CA GLN A 124 9.08 7.60 12.01
C GLN A 124 9.20 6.60 13.18
N MET A 125 9.70 5.40 12.95
CA MET A 125 10.10 4.48 14.03
C MET A 125 11.30 5.03 14.85
N GLY A 126 11.96 6.09 14.37
CA GLY A 126 13.14 6.68 15.01
C GLY A 126 14.41 5.85 14.78
N LEU A 127 14.44 5.08 13.69
CA LEU A 127 15.57 4.28 13.22
C LEU A 127 16.40 5.01 12.16
#